data_AF-A0A6B3G794-F1
#
_entry.id   AF-A0A6B3G794-F1
#
_cell.length_a   1.000
_cell.length_b   1.000
_cell.length_c   1.000
_cell.angle_alpha   90.00
_cell.angle_beta   90.00
_cell.angle_gamma   90.00
#
_symmetry.space_group_name_H-M   'P 1'
#
loop_
_entity.id
_entity.type
_entity.pdbx_description
1 polymer ?
#
loop_
_entity_poly.entity_id
_entity_poly.type
_entity_poly.pdbx_seq_one_letter_code
_entity_poly.pdbx_strand_id
1 'polypeptide(L)'
;GGSDQWGNLTAGIDLIHRLEPGAVVHALATPLMTKADGTKFGKSESGAVWLDPEMTTPYAFYQFWLNVDDRDVSRYLRILSFKSRAELEELEKLTEERPQARNAQRALAEELTTLVHGGEQCAAVIAASKALFGQGDLAELDEATLSAALSEVPHATVAELGPLVDL
;
A
#
# COMPACT_ATOMS: atom_id res chain seq x y z
N GLY A 1 -3.66 -16.21 -12.38
CA GLY A 1 -3.83 -14.81 -12.84
C GLY A 1 -5.04 -14.20 -12.17
N GLY A 2 -5.35 -12.93 -12.45
CA GLY A 2 -6.62 -12.32 -11.99
C GLY A 2 -7.84 -12.95 -12.66
N SER A 3 -9.03 -12.77 -12.10
CA SER A 3 -10.27 -13.35 -12.63
C SER A 3 -10.62 -12.85 -14.03
N ASP A 4 -10.12 -11.68 -14.42
CA ASP A 4 -10.21 -11.13 -15.78
C ASP A 4 -9.41 -11.95 -16.82
N GLN A 5 -8.45 -12.78 -16.39
CA GLN A 5 -7.63 -13.63 -17.25
C GLN A 5 -8.20 -15.05 -17.43
N TRP A 6 -9.39 -15.35 -16.89
CA TRP A 6 -9.93 -16.71 -16.91
C TRP A 6 -10.00 -17.31 -18.32
N GLY A 7 -10.48 -16.55 -19.31
CA GLY A 7 -10.56 -17.01 -20.70
C GLY A 7 -9.20 -17.38 -21.30
N ASN A 8 -8.16 -16.60 -20.98
CA ASN A 8 -6.79 -16.88 -21.43
C ASN A 8 -6.22 -18.14 -20.75
N LEU A 9 -6.51 -18.34 -19.47
CA LEU A 9 -6.10 -19.54 -18.72
C LEU A 9 -6.75 -20.81 -19.30
N THR A 10 -8.06 -20.78 -19.57
CA THR A 10 -8.77 -21.93 -20.15
C THR A 10 -8.34 -22.20 -21.59
N ALA A 11 -8.08 -21.16 -22.38
CA ALA A 11 -7.53 -21.33 -23.72
C ALA A 11 -6.15 -22.01 -23.70
N GLY A 12 -5.32 -21.71 -22.70
CA GLY A 12 -4.04 -22.38 -22.47
C GLY A 12 -4.20 -23.86 -22.10
N ILE A 13 -5.16 -24.18 -21.23
CA ILE A 13 -5.49 -25.58 -20.89
C ILE A 13 -5.89 -26.37 -22.14
N ASP A 14 -6.78 -25.80 -22.96
CA ASP A 14 -7.25 -26.45 -24.18
C ASP A 14 -6.10 -26.67 -25.17
N LEU A 15 -5.18 -25.70 -25.29
CA LEU A 15 -4.01 -25.83 -26.16
C LEU A 15 -3.09 -26.95 -25.68
N ILE A 16 -2.80 -27.02 -24.38
CA ILE A 16 -1.95 -28.07 -23.79
C ILE A 16 -2.57 -29.44 -24.04
N HIS A 17 -3.89 -29.58 -23.84
CA HIS A 17 -4.57 -30.86 -24.05
C HIS A 17 -4.52 -31.34 -25.51
N ARG A 18 -4.55 -30.42 -26.48
CA ARG A 18 -4.44 -30.76 -27.91
C ARG A 18 -3.03 -31.19 -28.31
N LEU A 19 -2.02 -30.53 -27.76
CA LEU A 19 -0.62 -30.79 -28.11
C LEU A 19 -0.04 -31.98 -27.33
N GLU A 20 -0.48 -32.17 -26.09
CA GLU A 20 0.01 -33.17 -25.15
C GLU A 20 -1.18 -33.92 -24.51
N PRO A 21 -1.81 -34.89 -25.20
CA PRO A 21 -3.05 -35.54 -24.75
C PRO A 21 -2.97 -36.26 -23.39
N GLY A 22 -1.75 -36.56 -22.91
CA GLY A 22 -1.50 -37.17 -21.60
C GLY A 22 -1.23 -36.18 -20.47
N ALA A 23 -1.10 -34.88 -20.76
CA ALA A 23 -0.80 -33.87 -19.75
C ALA A 23 -2.07 -33.47 -18.98
N VAL A 24 -1.97 -33.44 -17.65
CA VAL A 24 -3.02 -32.92 -16.76
C VAL A 24 -2.53 -31.60 -16.19
N VAL A 25 -3.26 -30.53 -16.50
CA VAL A 25 -2.97 -29.17 -16.02
C VAL A 25 -4.22 -28.56 -15.39
N HIS A 26 -4.00 -27.62 -14.47
CA HIS A 26 -5.06 -26.93 -13.75
C HIS A 26 -4.87 -25.42 -13.87
N ALA A 27 -5.97 -24.67 -13.87
CA ALA A 27 -5.96 -23.22 -13.79
C ALA A 27 -6.59 -22.77 -12.47
N LEU A 28 -5.98 -21.76 -11.88
CA LEU A 28 -6.51 -21.04 -10.74
C LEU A 28 -6.45 -19.54 -11.03
N ALA A 29 -7.56 -18.87 -10.75
CA ALA A 29 -7.65 -17.42 -10.81
C ALA A 29 -8.00 -16.84 -9.45
N THR A 30 -7.47 -15.66 -9.18
CA THR A 30 -7.71 -14.90 -7.96
C THR A 30 -8.78 -13.83 -8.20
N PRO A 31 -9.61 -13.50 -7.20
CA PRO A 31 -10.57 -12.39 -7.34
C PRO A 31 -9.84 -11.07 -7.57
N LEU A 32 -10.45 -10.16 -8.32
CA LEU A 32 -9.96 -8.79 -8.41
C LEU A 32 -10.18 -8.06 -7.08
N MET A 33 -9.18 -7.30 -6.65
CA MET A 33 -9.31 -6.45 -5.48
C MET A 33 -10.28 -5.28 -5.77
N THR A 34 -11.16 -5.04 -4.81
CA THR A 34 -12.17 -3.97 -4.83
C THR A 34 -12.11 -3.22 -3.50
N LYS A 35 -12.63 -2.00 -3.46
CA LYS A 35 -12.90 -1.28 -2.21
C LYS A 35 -14.28 -1.60 -1.67
N ALA A 36 -14.55 -1.30 -0.40
CA ALA A 36 -15.87 -1.52 0.21
C ALA A 36 -16.97 -0.70 -0.46
N ASP A 37 -16.62 0.42 -1.10
CA ASP A 37 -17.52 1.26 -1.90
C ASP A 37 -17.82 0.70 -3.31
N GLY A 38 -17.26 -0.46 -3.66
CA GLY A 38 -17.44 -1.11 -4.96
C GLY A 38 -16.53 -0.61 -6.09
N THR A 39 -15.73 0.43 -5.85
CA THR A 39 -14.74 0.89 -6.83
C THR A 39 -13.56 -0.08 -6.96
N LYS A 40 -12.90 -0.06 -8.12
CA LYS A 40 -11.71 -0.88 -8.36
C LYS A 40 -10.56 -0.40 -7.48
N PHE A 41 -9.87 -1.36 -6.87
CA PHE A 41 -8.62 -1.09 -6.17
C PHE A 41 -7.59 -0.47 -7.15
N GLY A 42 -6.85 0.55 -6.70
CA GLY A 42 -5.85 1.24 -7.52
C GLY A 42 -6.39 2.28 -8.52
N LYS A 43 -7.71 2.56 -8.55
CA LYS A 43 -8.25 3.78 -9.17
C LYS A 43 -8.60 4.77 -8.06
N SER A 44 -7.59 5.45 -7.53
CA SER A 44 -7.81 6.57 -6.61
C SER A 44 -8.09 7.87 -7.39
N GLU A 45 -8.56 8.91 -6.71
CA GLU A 45 -8.66 10.26 -7.29
C GLU A 45 -7.28 10.79 -7.73
N SER A 46 -6.20 10.32 -7.09
CA SER A 46 -4.80 10.62 -7.40
C SER A 46 -4.15 9.67 -8.42
N GLY A 47 -4.88 8.69 -8.97
CA GLY A 47 -4.37 7.76 -9.98
C GLY A 47 -3.96 6.38 -9.45
N ALA A 48 -3.07 5.70 -10.19
CA ALA A 48 -2.54 4.40 -9.84
C ALA A 48 -1.41 4.51 -8.82
N VAL A 49 -1.33 3.54 -7.91
CA VAL A 49 -0.20 3.39 -6.97
C VAL A 49 0.85 2.53 -7.65
N TRP A 50 1.99 3.12 -7.97
CA TRP A 50 3.08 2.45 -8.66
C TRP A 50 4.05 1.80 -7.66
N LEU A 51 4.73 0.74 -8.09
CA LEU A 51 5.81 0.13 -7.31
C LEU A 51 7.15 0.85 -7.53
N ASP A 52 7.27 1.57 -8.65
CA ASP A 52 8.45 2.35 -8.98
C ASP A 52 8.51 3.59 -8.08
N PRO A 53 9.59 3.79 -7.29
CA PRO A 53 9.73 4.91 -6.37
C PRO A 53 9.78 6.28 -7.05
N GLU A 54 10.09 6.35 -8.35
CA GLU A 54 10.07 7.61 -9.12
C GLU A 54 8.65 8.01 -9.55
N MET A 55 7.74 7.04 -9.63
CA MET A 55 6.34 7.27 -10.01
C MET A 55 5.41 7.39 -8.79
N THR A 56 5.70 6.66 -7.72
CA THR A 56 5.04 6.80 -6.42
C THR A 56 6.12 6.70 -5.37
N THR A 57 6.39 7.82 -4.69
CA THR A 57 7.44 7.86 -3.67
C THR A 57 7.16 6.83 -2.57
N PRO A 58 8.18 6.27 -1.91
CA PRO A 58 7.97 5.35 -0.79
C PRO A 58 7.08 5.94 0.32
N TYR A 59 7.15 7.27 0.51
CA TYR A 59 6.28 8.00 1.43
C TYR A 59 4.81 7.95 0.99
N ALA A 60 4.52 8.34 -0.25
CA ALA A 60 3.17 8.28 -0.81
C ALA A 60 2.62 6.83 -0.82
N PHE A 61 3.47 5.85 -1.13
CA PHE A 61 3.12 4.43 -1.10
C PHE A 61 2.72 3.98 0.32
N TYR A 62 3.53 4.29 1.33
CA TYR A 62 3.20 3.99 2.73
C TYR A 62 1.91 4.68 3.18
N GLN A 63 1.75 5.98 2.87
CA GLN A 63 0.57 6.74 3.21
C GLN A 63 -0.71 6.21 2.55
N PHE A 64 -0.61 5.71 1.32
CA PHE A 64 -1.74 5.06 0.66
C PHE A 64 -2.27 3.87 1.48
N TRP A 65 -1.38 2.98 1.93
CA TRP A 65 -1.77 1.82 2.75
C TRP A 65 -2.20 2.20 4.16
N LEU A 66 -1.53 3.19 4.76
CA LEU A 66 -1.89 3.70 6.08
C LEU A 66 -3.31 4.28 6.09
N ASN A 67 -3.75 4.83 4.96
CA ASN A 67 -5.05 5.46 4.81
C ASN A 67 -6.17 4.53 4.33
N VAL A 68 -5.93 3.22 4.24
CA VAL A 68 -6.98 2.23 3.94
C VAL A 68 -8.10 2.30 4.99
N ASP A 69 -9.34 2.22 4.49
CA ASP A 69 -10.56 2.21 5.30
C ASP A 69 -10.61 0.96 6.21
N ASP A 70 -11.11 1.12 7.44
CA ASP A 70 -11.26 0.02 8.39
C ASP A 70 -12.08 -1.14 7.81
N ARG A 71 -13.05 -0.85 6.93
CA ARG A 71 -13.89 -1.85 6.25
C ARG A 71 -13.12 -2.73 5.25
N ASP A 72 -11.96 -2.26 4.80
CA ASP A 72 -11.16 -2.89 3.75
C ASP A 72 -9.87 -3.54 4.28
N VAL A 73 -9.28 -3.01 5.36
CA VAL A 73 -7.93 -3.36 5.80
C VAL A 73 -7.76 -4.85 6.13
N SER A 74 -8.73 -5.48 6.80
CA SER A 74 -8.71 -6.92 7.12
C SER A 74 -8.64 -7.77 5.86
N ARG A 75 -9.49 -7.46 4.87
CA ARG A 75 -9.51 -8.14 3.57
C ARG A 75 -8.18 -7.96 2.84
N TYR A 76 -7.59 -6.76 2.88
CA TYR A 76 -6.33 -6.48 2.21
C TYR A 76 -5.16 -7.20 2.87
N LEU A 77 -5.09 -7.24 4.20
CA LEU A 77 -4.11 -8.03 4.94
C LEU A 77 -4.19 -9.51 4.53
N ARG A 78 -5.39 -10.10 4.49
CA ARG A 78 -5.57 -11.50 4.08
C ARG A 78 -5.14 -11.81 2.64
N ILE A 79 -5.13 -10.82 1.76
CA ILE A 79 -4.76 -10.99 0.34
C ILE A 79 -3.27 -10.70 0.11
N LEU A 80 -2.71 -9.70 0.80
CA LEU A 80 -1.41 -9.12 0.47
C LEU A 80 -0.31 -9.43 1.49
N SER A 81 -0.67 -9.82 2.72
CA SER A 81 0.29 -10.10 3.79
C SER A 81 0.68 -11.58 3.85
N PHE A 82 1.91 -11.83 4.29
CA PHE A 82 2.45 -13.15 4.63
C PHE A 82 2.25 -13.54 6.10
N LYS A 83 1.54 -12.72 6.89
CA LYS A 83 1.23 -13.01 8.29
C LYS A 83 0.44 -14.30 8.46
N SER A 84 0.65 -14.96 9.58
CA SER A 84 -0.12 -16.13 9.96
C SER A 84 -1.59 -15.76 10.22
N ARG A 85 -2.46 -16.76 10.12
CA ARG A 85 -3.89 -16.59 10.43
C ARG A 85 -4.13 -16.00 11.83
N ALA A 86 -3.38 -16.43 12.83
CA ALA A 86 -3.51 -15.95 14.20
C ALA A 86 -3.15 -14.46 14.33
N GLU A 87 -2.08 -14.02 13.65
CA GLU A 87 -1.71 -12.60 13.61
C GLU A 87 -2.78 -11.75 12.92
N LEU A 88 -3.37 -12.26 11.84
CA LEU A 88 -4.46 -11.58 11.13
C LEU A 88 -5.72 -11.43 12.00
N GLU A 89 -6.11 -12.50 12.71
CA GLU A 89 -7.27 -12.48 13.61
C GLU A 89 -7.06 -11.53 14.81
N GLU A 90 -5.83 -11.39 15.31
CA GLU A 90 -5.50 -10.40 16.34
C GLU A 90 -5.57 -8.96 15.82
N LEU A 91 -5.07 -8.70 14.61
CA LEU A 91 -5.18 -7.37 13.99
C LEU A 91 -6.63 -6.97 13.72
N GLU A 92 -7.49 -7.93 13.35
CA GLU A 92 -8.93 -7.73 13.21
C GLU A 92 -9.58 -7.32 14.53
N LYS A 93 -9.31 -8.09 15.60
CA LYS A 93 -9.78 -7.77 16.94
C LYS A 93 -9.33 -6.38 17.40
N LEU A 94 -8.06 -6.04 17.18
CA LEU A 94 -7.53 -4.71 17.52
C LEU A 94 -8.20 -3.58 16.73
N THR A 95 -8.61 -3.85 15.48
CA THR A 95 -9.33 -2.88 14.65
C THR A 95 -10.74 -2.63 15.20
N GLU A 96 -11.42 -3.67 15.68
CA GLU A 96 -12.73 -3.55 16.32
C GLU A 96 -12.66 -2.85 17.68
N GLU A 97 -11.67 -3.21 18.51
CA GLU A 97 -11.54 -2.68 19.87
C GLU A 97 -10.93 -1.28 19.92
N ARG A 98 -10.03 -0.96 18.98
CA ARG A 98 -9.22 0.28 18.99
C ARG A 98 -8.97 0.81 17.57
N PRO A 99 -10.02 1.14 16.81
CA PRO A 99 -9.88 1.59 15.41
C PRO A 99 -8.96 2.83 15.28
N GLN A 100 -8.99 3.73 16.25
CA GLN A 100 -8.14 4.94 16.29
C GLN A 100 -6.63 4.64 16.33
N ALA A 101 -6.21 3.45 16.76
CA ALA A 101 -4.80 3.07 16.80
C ALA A 101 -4.25 2.72 15.40
N ARG A 102 -5.14 2.32 14.48
CA ARG A 102 -4.83 1.91 13.10
C ARG A 102 -3.76 0.82 13.01
N ASN A 103 -3.78 -0.14 13.93
CA ASN A 103 -2.78 -1.21 14.02
C ASN A 103 -2.73 -2.05 12.73
N ALA A 104 -3.89 -2.40 12.17
CA ALA A 104 -3.98 -3.17 10.93
C ALA A 104 -3.41 -2.40 9.73
N GLN A 105 -3.71 -1.10 9.61
CA GLN A 105 -3.19 -0.28 8.51
C GLN A 105 -1.69 -0.07 8.63
N ARG A 106 -1.17 0.20 9.84
CA ARG A 106 0.28 0.30 10.08
C ARG A 106 0.97 -1.01 9.71
N ALA A 107 0.45 -2.14 10.17
CA ALA A 107 1.00 -3.46 9.84
C ALA A 107 1.01 -3.73 8.33
N LEU A 108 -0.05 -3.36 7.62
CA LEU A 108 -0.15 -3.50 6.17
C LEU A 108 0.85 -2.57 5.45
N ALA A 109 0.89 -1.29 5.83
CA ALA A 109 1.75 -0.29 5.23
C ALA A 109 3.23 -0.63 5.44
N GLU A 110 3.62 -1.02 6.65
CA GLU A 110 4.98 -1.42 6.97
C GLU A 110 5.42 -2.65 6.16
N GLU A 111 4.58 -3.69 6.12
CA GLU A 111 4.93 -4.93 5.41
C GLU A 111 5.06 -4.71 3.90
N LEU A 112 4.13 -3.98 3.28
CA LEU A 112 4.16 -3.74 1.84
C LEU A 112 5.26 -2.74 1.45
N THR A 113 5.48 -1.69 2.23
CA THR A 113 6.58 -0.75 1.96
C THR A 113 7.93 -1.45 2.13
N THR A 114 8.10 -2.30 3.15
CA THR A 114 9.32 -3.11 3.30
C THR A 114 9.50 -4.11 2.14
N LEU A 115 8.41 -4.75 1.69
CA LEU A 115 8.46 -5.69 0.58
C LEU A 115 8.87 -5.03 -0.74
N VAL A 116 8.36 -3.84 -1.03
CA VAL A 116 8.55 -3.15 -2.32
C VAL A 116 9.81 -2.28 -2.33
N HIS A 117 10.06 -1.54 -1.25
CA HIS A 117 11.10 -0.51 -1.19
C HIS A 117 12.24 -0.82 -0.20
N GLY A 118 12.14 -1.91 0.57
CA GLY A 118 13.15 -2.32 1.54
C GLY A 118 12.93 -1.77 2.95
N GLY A 119 13.60 -2.40 3.92
CA GLY A 119 13.43 -2.09 5.35
C GLY A 119 13.95 -0.72 5.75
N GLU A 120 15.07 -0.27 5.19
CA GLU A 120 15.66 1.05 5.48
C GLU A 120 14.72 2.18 5.05
N GLN A 121 14.17 2.10 3.85
CA GLN A 121 13.25 3.09 3.29
C GLN A 121 11.92 3.10 4.05
N CYS A 122 11.42 1.92 4.44
CA CYS A 122 10.25 1.83 5.31
C CYS A 122 10.50 2.55 6.64
N ALA A 123 11.65 2.33 7.28
CA ALA A 123 12.02 3.00 8.52
C ALA A 123 12.12 4.53 8.36
N ALA A 124 12.75 5.00 7.28
CA ALA A 124 12.86 6.42 6.96
C ALA A 124 11.48 7.07 6.76
N VAL A 125 10.58 6.41 6.03
CA VAL A 125 9.21 6.89 5.80
C VAL A 125 8.39 6.94 7.10
N ILE A 126 8.54 5.95 7.98
CA ILE A 126 7.89 5.95 9.30
C ILE A 126 8.41 7.10 10.15
N ALA A 127 9.73 7.34 10.15
CA ALA A 127 10.34 8.45 10.88
C ALA A 127 9.83 9.80 10.34
N ALA A 128 9.81 9.98 9.02
CA ALA A 128 9.29 11.19 8.38
C ALA A 128 7.81 11.42 8.71
N SER A 129 7.00 10.37 8.64
CA SER A 129 5.58 10.43 8.99
C SER A 129 5.37 10.87 10.44
N LYS A 130 6.24 10.47 11.38
CA LYS A 130 6.17 10.94 12.78
C LYS A 130 6.64 12.39 12.92
N ALA A 131 7.75 12.74 12.28
CA ALA A 131 8.34 14.08 12.37
C ALA A 131 7.40 15.17 11.81
N LEU A 132 6.72 14.92 10.68
CA LEU A 132 5.75 15.88 10.11
C LEU A 132 4.60 16.22 11.06
N PHE A 133 4.24 15.31 11.96
CA PHE A 133 3.16 15.52 12.94
C PHE A 133 3.70 15.74 14.36
N GLY A 134 4.92 16.27 14.49
CA GLY A 134 5.49 16.74 15.75
C GLY A 134 5.98 15.63 16.69
N GLN A 135 6.13 14.40 16.21
CA GLN A 135 6.60 13.23 16.97
C GLN A 135 8.01 12.78 16.56
N GLY A 136 8.89 13.72 16.17
CA GLY A 136 10.26 13.46 15.76
C GLY A 136 10.99 14.75 15.36
N ASP A 137 12.27 14.63 15.00
CA ASP A 137 13.08 15.74 14.50
C ASP A 137 13.19 15.65 12.97
N LEU A 138 12.80 16.72 12.27
CA LEU A 138 12.92 16.81 10.81
C LEU A 138 14.38 16.85 10.35
N ALA A 139 15.31 17.28 11.21
CA ALA A 139 16.74 17.35 10.90
C ALA A 139 17.41 15.97 10.77
N GLU A 140 16.77 14.91 11.27
CA GLU A 140 17.27 13.53 11.16
C GLU A 140 16.87 12.84 9.84
N LEU A 141 16.04 13.49 9.01
CA LEU A 141 15.56 12.93 7.75
C LEU A 141 16.52 13.26 6.60
N ASP A 142 16.72 12.30 5.69
CA ASP A 142 17.41 12.59 4.44
C ASP A 142 16.56 13.50 3.53
N GLU A 143 17.24 14.27 2.68
CA GLU A 143 16.62 15.27 1.81
C GLU A 143 15.54 14.67 0.89
N ALA A 144 15.76 13.45 0.37
CA ALA A 144 14.80 12.82 -0.54
C ALA A 144 13.52 12.43 0.20
N THR A 145 13.63 11.85 1.39
CA THR A 145 12.47 11.49 2.22
C THR A 145 11.71 12.74 2.68
N LEU A 146 12.41 13.78 3.13
CA LEU A 146 11.77 15.04 3.55
C LEU A 146 11.05 15.70 2.37
N SER A 147 11.69 15.78 1.21
CA SER A 147 11.11 16.34 -0.02
C SER A 147 9.85 15.57 -0.44
N ALA A 148 9.91 14.23 -0.46
CA ALA A 148 8.77 13.37 -0.77
C ALA A 148 7.63 13.51 0.23
N ALA A 149 7.93 13.75 1.51
CA ALA A 149 6.90 13.94 2.51
C ALA A 149 6.23 15.33 2.42
N LEU A 150 7.01 16.36 2.09
CA LEU A 150 6.52 17.73 1.89
C LEU A 150 5.71 17.89 0.59
N SER A 151 5.96 17.07 -0.44
CA SER A 151 5.16 17.09 -1.67
C SER A 151 3.72 16.61 -1.46
N GLU A 152 3.48 15.76 -0.45
CA GLU A 152 2.16 15.21 -0.14
C GLU A 152 1.30 16.13 0.74
N VAL A 153 1.86 17.21 1.28
CA VAL A 153 1.12 18.22 2.05
C VAL A 153 0.94 19.50 1.23
N PRO A 154 -0.05 20.36 1.56
CA PRO A 154 -0.18 21.67 0.93
C PRO A 154 1.13 22.46 1.09
N HIS A 155 1.75 22.82 -0.03
CA HIS A 155 3.02 23.53 -0.09
C HIS A 155 2.93 24.71 -1.05
N ALA A 156 3.85 25.67 -0.89
CA ALA A 156 3.94 26.84 -1.74
C ALA A 156 5.40 27.18 -2.04
N THR A 157 5.67 27.62 -3.26
CA THR A 157 6.97 28.16 -3.65
C THR A 157 7.02 29.65 -3.35
N VAL A 158 8.02 30.08 -2.58
CA VAL A 158 8.25 31.49 -2.26
C VAL A 158 9.56 31.96 -2.90
N ALA A 159 9.57 33.19 -3.41
CA ALA A 159 10.77 33.77 -4.04
C ALA A 159 11.84 34.14 -3.01
N GLU A 160 11.41 34.59 -1.83
CA GLU A 160 12.26 34.89 -0.68
C GLU A 160 11.53 34.46 0.60
N LEU A 161 12.29 34.07 1.62
CA LEU A 161 11.74 33.76 2.94
C LEU A 161 11.31 35.08 3.60
N GLY A 162 9.99 35.32 3.64
CA GLY A 162 9.40 36.44 4.36
C GLY A 162 9.36 36.21 5.88
N PRO A 163 9.10 37.26 6.68
CA PRO A 163 8.87 37.10 8.11
C PRO A 163 7.68 36.17 8.34
N LEU A 164 7.84 35.23 9.27
CA LEU A 164 6.77 34.33 9.68
C LEU A 164 5.83 35.12 10.60
N VAL A 165 4.65 35.48 10.08
CA VAL A 165 3.61 36.19 10.83
C VAL A 165 2.59 35.14 11.27
N ASP A 166 2.54 34.87 12.57
CA ASP A 166 1.51 34.03 13.16
C ASP A 166 0.20 34.85 13.20
N LEU A 167 -0.84 34.39 12.51
CA LEU A 167 -2.14 35.09 12.37
C LEU A 167 -3.14 34.65 13.45
#